data_AF-A0AAQ4CZT4-F1
#
_entry.id   AF-A0AAQ4CZT4-F1
#
_cell.length_a   1.000
_cell.length_b   1.000
_cell.length_c   1.000
_cell.angle_alpha   90.00
_cell.angle_beta   90.00
_cell.angle_gamma   90.00
#
_symmetry.space_group_name_H-M   'P 1'
#
loop_
_entity.id
_entity.type
_entity.pdbx_description
1 polymer ?
#
loop_
_entity_poly.entity_id
_entity_poly.type
_entity_poly.pdbx_seq_one_letter_code
_entity_poly.pdbx_strand_id
1 'polypeptide(L)'
;MEKFRVGEKSALEKLYAGETPHWSNSALEKLRAGQTPCCIKSALEKLRAGETLCWTNSALEKLRVGETPRWRNFALEKLRVGETARWRNSALENVRVGESPRWRESAMEKLRAGETPRLRNCELEKLRDGDTPRWRNSALEKLRVGEAPCWENSH
;
A
#
# COMPACT_ATOMS: atom_id res chain seq x y z
N MET A 1 21.35 20.42 -10.23
CA MET A 1 20.24 19.46 -10.07
C MET A 1 20.57 18.22 -10.87
N GLU A 2 21.16 17.24 -10.21
CA GLU A 2 21.67 16.03 -10.86
C GLU A 2 20.53 15.02 -10.98
N LYS A 3 20.04 14.81 -12.20
CA LYS A 3 19.06 13.76 -12.50
C LYS A 3 19.78 12.42 -12.39
N PHE A 4 19.72 11.79 -11.22
CA PHE A 4 20.18 10.42 -11.03
C PHE A 4 19.31 9.48 -11.89
N ARG A 5 19.76 9.22 -13.11
CA ARG A 5 19.24 8.12 -13.93
C ARG A 5 19.96 6.85 -13.45
N VAL A 6 19.52 6.28 -12.33
CA VAL A 6 19.96 4.94 -11.90
C VAL A 6 19.21 3.93 -12.77
N GLY A 7 19.64 3.84 -14.02
CA GLY A 7 19.36 2.72 -14.89
C GLY A 7 20.38 1.63 -14.62
N GLU A 8 19.91 0.38 -14.63
CA GLU A 8 20.69 -0.86 -14.63
C GLU A 8 21.11 -1.41 -13.25
N LYS A 9 20.29 -2.35 -12.75
CA LYS A 9 20.58 -3.35 -11.71
C LYS A 9 21.54 -2.89 -10.60
N SER A 10 21.13 -1.93 -9.80
CA SER A 10 21.89 -1.55 -8.61
C SER A 10 21.34 -2.29 -7.40
N ALA A 11 21.99 -3.40 -7.02
CA ALA A 11 21.79 -4.05 -5.72
C ALA A 11 22.49 -3.19 -4.66
N LEU A 12 21.76 -2.24 -4.08
CA LEU A 12 22.27 -1.29 -3.10
C LEU A 12 21.62 -1.55 -1.74
N GLU A 13 22.46 -1.56 -0.69
CA GLU A 13 22.05 -1.90 0.67
C GLU A 13 21.17 -0.81 1.29
N LYS A 14 21.50 0.47 1.06
CA LYS A 14 20.77 1.62 1.62
C LYS A 14 20.79 2.78 0.64
N LEU A 15 19.62 3.31 0.28
CA LEU A 15 19.53 4.50 -0.57
C LEU A 15 18.65 5.58 0.05
N TYR A 16 19.12 6.82 -0.09
CA TYR A 16 18.39 8.04 0.24
C TYR A 16 18.16 8.80 -1.05
N ALA A 17 16.91 9.05 -1.38
CA ALA A 17 16.57 9.78 -2.60
C ALA A 17 15.68 10.97 -2.28
N GLY A 18 16.06 12.14 -2.83
CA GLY A 18 15.42 13.42 -2.61
C GLY A 18 14.16 13.62 -3.45
N GLU A 19 14.01 14.80 -4.05
CA GLU A 19 12.84 15.17 -4.84
C GLU A 19 12.73 14.36 -6.15
N THR A 20 11.69 13.55 -6.28
CA THR A 20 11.18 12.92 -7.53
C THR A 20 12.03 11.84 -8.22
N PRO A 21 12.65 10.88 -7.51
CA PRO A 21 13.50 9.89 -8.17
C PRO A 21 12.62 8.84 -8.90
N HIS A 22 12.98 8.52 -10.14
CA HIS A 22 12.27 7.54 -10.97
C HIS A 22 13.11 6.28 -11.15
N TRP A 23 12.58 5.12 -10.75
CA TRP A 23 13.32 3.86 -10.68
C TRP A 23 12.64 2.81 -11.54
N SER A 24 13.46 2.16 -12.36
CA SER A 24 13.03 1.06 -13.22
C SER A 24 13.89 -0.16 -12.90
N ASN A 25 13.24 -1.24 -12.44
CA ASN A 25 13.88 -2.55 -12.22
C ASN A 25 15.00 -2.51 -11.15
N SER A 26 14.63 -2.23 -9.91
CA SER A 26 15.57 -2.07 -8.79
C SER A 26 15.35 -3.12 -7.70
N ALA A 27 16.44 -3.72 -7.20
CA ALA A 27 16.41 -4.61 -6.05
C ALA A 27 17.24 -3.97 -4.93
N LEU A 28 16.62 -3.67 -3.80
CA LEU A 28 17.25 -2.89 -2.73
C LEU A 28 16.86 -3.46 -1.38
N GLU A 29 17.74 -3.38 -0.40
CA GLU A 29 17.39 -3.81 0.95
C GLU A 29 16.58 -2.70 1.66
N LYS A 30 17.09 -1.46 1.67
CA LYS A 30 16.43 -0.34 2.34
C LYS A 30 16.40 0.93 1.48
N LEU A 31 15.21 1.50 1.31
CA LEU A 31 15.02 2.78 0.61
C LEU A 31 14.32 3.79 1.51
N ARG A 32 14.87 5.02 1.58
CA ARG A 32 14.21 6.18 2.16
C ARG A 32 14.08 7.26 1.10
N ALA A 33 12.84 7.63 0.80
CA ALA A 33 12.54 8.65 -0.19
C ALA A 33 11.74 9.80 0.43
N GLY A 34 12.10 11.02 0.08
CA GLY A 34 11.40 12.23 0.54
C GLY A 34 10.11 12.46 -0.23
N GLN A 35 10.24 13.01 -1.43
CA GLN A 35 9.11 13.49 -2.24
C GLN A 35 8.96 12.67 -3.51
N THR A 36 7.76 12.12 -3.70
CA THR A 36 7.23 11.57 -4.95
C THR A 36 8.10 10.57 -5.74
N PRO A 37 8.68 9.51 -5.14
CA PRO A 37 9.38 8.50 -5.93
C PRO A 37 8.38 7.64 -6.71
N CYS A 38 8.72 7.36 -7.96
CA CYS A 38 7.94 6.48 -8.83
C CYS A 38 8.76 5.26 -9.22
N CYS A 39 8.23 4.07 -8.94
CA CYS A 39 8.95 2.82 -9.18
C CYS A 39 8.06 1.83 -9.94
N ILE A 40 8.57 1.32 -11.07
CA ILE A 40 7.78 0.50 -12.00
C ILE A 40 7.94 -1.00 -11.74
N LYS A 41 9.11 -1.41 -11.23
CA LYS A 41 9.39 -2.80 -10.90
C LYS A 41 10.48 -2.86 -9.85
N SER A 42 10.14 -3.39 -8.68
CA SER A 42 11.07 -3.36 -7.56
C SER A 42 10.85 -4.48 -6.57
N ALA A 43 11.95 -5.02 -6.06
CA ALA A 43 11.98 -5.96 -4.93
C ALA A 43 12.71 -5.27 -3.77
N LEU A 44 12.00 -5.01 -2.68
CA LEU A 44 12.51 -4.19 -1.58
C LEU A 44 12.19 -4.79 -0.22
N GLU A 45 13.17 -4.92 0.67
CA GLU A 45 12.87 -5.42 2.02
C GLU A 45 12.14 -4.34 2.84
N LYS A 46 12.69 -3.12 2.90
CA LYS A 46 12.12 -2.03 3.70
C LYS A 46 12.07 -0.71 2.93
N LEU A 47 10.89 -0.09 2.88
CA LEU A 47 10.69 1.23 2.27
C LEU A 47 10.05 2.21 3.27
N ARG A 48 10.62 3.42 3.34
CA ARG A 48 10.00 4.59 3.98
C ARG A 48 9.86 5.74 2.99
N ALA A 49 8.67 6.29 2.87
CA ALA A 49 8.41 7.40 1.97
C ALA A 49 7.43 8.44 2.57
N GLY A 50 7.61 9.71 2.19
CA GLY A 50 6.86 10.85 2.69
C GLY A 50 5.51 11.06 2.01
N GLU A 51 5.48 11.70 0.85
CA GLU A 51 4.27 12.44 0.39
C GLU A 51 3.40 11.79 -0.67
N THR A 52 3.97 11.22 -1.73
CA THR A 52 3.19 10.61 -2.81
C THR A 52 3.99 9.49 -3.41
N LEU A 53 3.34 8.41 -3.81
CA LEU A 53 4.03 7.27 -4.42
C LEU A 53 3.22 6.76 -5.58
N CYS A 54 3.91 6.48 -6.69
CA CYS A 54 3.34 5.77 -7.81
C CYS A 54 4.14 4.49 -8.06
N TRP A 55 3.55 3.36 -7.70
CA TRP A 55 4.25 2.08 -7.77
C TRP A 55 3.46 1.06 -8.54
N THR A 56 4.19 0.39 -9.42
CA THR A 56 3.68 -0.67 -10.26
C THR A 56 4.52 -1.91 -10.01
N ASN A 57 3.91 -3.10 -10.08
CA ASN A 57 4.60 -4.40 -10.16
C ASN A 57 5.76 -4.57 -9.17
N SER A 58 5.49 -4.49 -7.86
CA SER A 58 6.53 -4.52 -6.83
C SER A 58 6.21 -5.49 -5.70
N ALA A 59 7.25 -6.12 -5.17
CA ALA A 59 7.17 -7.01 -4.02
C ALA A 59 8.00 -6.42 -2.88
N LEU A 60 7.40 -6.28 -1.71
CA LEU A 60 8.06 -5.67 -0.56
C LEU A 60 7.74 -6.40 0.74
N GLU A 61 8.68 -6.46 1.68
CA GLU A 61 8.38 -7.06 2.99
C GLU A 61 7.71 -6.02 3.92
N LYS A 62 8.30 -4.83 4.07
CA LYS A 62 7.81 -3.79 4.98
C LYS A 62 7.76 -2.41 4.32
N LEU A 63 6.58 -1.80 4.34
CA LEU A 63 6.35 -0.46 3.80
C LEU A 63 5.77 0.48 4.85
N ARG A 64 6.35 1.69 4.94
CA ARG A 64 5.76 2.83 5.65
C ARG A 64 5.66 4.03 4.72
N VAL A 65 4.47 4.57 4.57
CA VAL A 65 4.19 5.76 3.77
C VAL A 65 3.48 6.79 4.62
N GLY A 66 3.82 8.07 4.46
CA GLY A 66 3.03 9.17 5.01
C GLY A 66 1.71 9.31 4.25
N GLU A 67 1.77 9.88 3.06
CA GLU A 67 0.59 10.42 2.37
C GLU A 67 0.36 9.85 0.96
N THR A 68 -0.92 9.77 0.58
CA THR A 68 -1.48 9.63 -0.78
C THR A 68 -0.94 8.58 -1.77
N PRO A 69 -0.52 7.36 -1.39
CA PRO A 69 0.15 6.53 -2.38
C PRO A 69 -0.87 5.80 -3.30
N ARG A 70 -0.49 5.66 -4.58
CA ARG A 70 -1.23 4.94 -5.61
C ARG A 70 -0.43 3.74 -6.07
N TRP A 71 -1.03 2.56 -5.92
CA TRP A 71 -0.35 1.31 -6.22
C TRP A 71 -1.19 0.42 -7.12
N ARG A 72 -0.49 -0.28 -8.01
CA ARG A 72 -1.07 -1.27 -8.90
C ARG A 72 -0.18 -2.52 -8.92
N ASN A 73 -0.77 -3.69 -8.76
CA ASN A 73 -0.09 -5.00 -8.87
C ASN A 73 1.08 -5.10 -7.88
N PHE A 74 0.80 -5.29 -6.60
CA PHE A 74 1.86 -5.43 -5.60
C PHE A 74 1.53 -6.47 -4.54
N ALA A 75 2.58 -7.00 -3.92
CA ALA A 75 2.50 -7.91 -2.79
C ALA A 75 3.31 -7.34 -1.62
N LEU A 76 2.69 -7.24 -0.43
CA LEU A 76 3.41 -6.88 0.80
C LEU A 76 3.05 -7.75 1.99
N GLU A 77 4.03 -8.01 2.84
CA GLU A 77 3.80 -8.66 4.12
C GLU A 77 3.25 -7.66 5.17
N LYS A 78 3.87 -6.48 5.28
CA LYS A 78 3.49 -5.46 6.28
C LYS A 78 3.42 -4.06 5.68
N LEU A 79 2.25 -3.44 5.81
CA LEU A 79 1.97 -2.09 5.31
C LEU A 79 1.51 -1.16 6.43
N ARG A 80 2.06 0.05 6.46
CA ARG A 80 1.54 1.19 7.24
C ARG A 80 1.41 2.43 6.37
N VAL A 81 0.22 3.00 6.27
CA VAL A 81 -0.01 4.31 5.63
C VAL A 81 -0.72 5.26 6.60
N GLY A 82 -0.29 6.52 6.61
CA GLY A 82 -0.84 7.55 7.49
C GLY A 82 -2.24 8.00 7.10
N GLU A 83 -2.45 8.35 5.83
CA GLU A 83 -3.70 8.97 5.38
C GLU A 83 -4.39 8.14 4.28
N THR A 84 -4.67 8.77 3.13
CA THR A 84 -5.38 8.19 2.01
C THR A 84 -4.48 7.33 1.14
N ALA A 85 -4.98 6.18 0.70
CA ALA A 85 -4.28 5.33 -0.25
C ALA A 85 -5.24 4.68 -1.24
N ARG A 86 -4.77 4.47 -2.48
CA ARG A 86 -5.52 3.76 -3.52
C ARG A 86 -4.73 2.54 -3.98
N TRP A 87 -5.38 1.40 -3.87
CA TRP A 87 -4.78 0.11 -4.13
C TRP A 87 -5.61 -0.65 -5.15
N ARG A 88 -4.92 -1.23 -6.14
CA ARG A 88 -5.54 -2.07 -7.15
C ARG A 88 -4.72 -3.33 -7.37
N ASN A 89 -5.39 -4.48 -7.40
CA ASN A 89 -4.78 -5.78 -7.67
C ASN A 89 -3.63 -6.07 -6.69
N SER A 90 -3.97 -6.38 -5.45
CA SER A 90 -2.98 -6.48 -4.38
C SER A 90 -3.18 -7.64 -3.43
N ALA A 91 -2.07 -8.18 -2.94
CA ALA A 91 -2.04 -9.26 -1.96
C ALA A 91 -1.26 -8.81 -0.73
N LEU A 92 -1.90 -8.80 0.44
CA LEU A 92 -1.31 -8.26 1.66
C LEU A 92 -1.56 -9.13 2.87
N GLU A 93 -0.59 -9.27 3.77
CA GLU A 93 -0.83 -10.01 5.01
C GLU A 93 -1.34 -9.07 6.11
N ASN A 94 -0.56 -8.05 6.47
CA ASN A 94 -0.89 -7.15 7.58
C ASN A 94 -0.91 -5.69 7.15
N VAL A 95 -2.08 -5.07 7.19
CA VAL A 95 -2.31 -3.69 6.76
C VAL A 95 -2.77 -2.83 7.91
N ARG A 96 -2.11 -1.69 8.10
CA ARG A 96 -2.60 -0.59 8.93
C ARG A 96 -2.69 0.67 8.10
N VAL A 97 -3.85 1.28 8.07
CA VAL A 97 -4.11 2.46 7.26
C VAL A 97 -4.94 3.43 8.10
N GLY A 98 -4.69 4.72 7.94
CA GLY A 98 -5.50 5.75 8.59
C GLY A 98 -6.80 5.98 7.83
N GLU A 99 -6.92 7.16 7.25
CA GLU A 99 -8.18 7.69 6.73
C GLU A 99 -8.47 7.29 5.28
N SER A 100 -9.72 6.90 5.01
CA SER A 100 -10.31 6.79 3.66
C SER A 100 -9.54 5.94 2.64
N PRO A 101 -9.03 4.74 2.99
CA PRO A 101 -8.37 3.88 2.02
C PRO A 101 -9.37 3.34 0.99
N ARG A 102 -8.90 3.14 -0.25
CA ARG A 102 -9.70 2.51 -1.31
C ARG A 102 -8.97 1.31 -1.88
N TRP A 103 -9.62 0.15 -1.82
CA TRP A 103 -9.12 -1.11 -2.33
C TRP A 103 -10.02 -1.64 -3.43
N ARG A 104 -9.39 -2.19 -4.46
CA ARG A 104 -10.06 -2.87 -5.56
C ARG A 104 -9.30 -4.12 -5.93
N GLU A 105 -10.00 -5.25 -6.06
CA GLU A 105 -9.40 -6.53 -6.51
C GLU A 105 -8.23 -6.87 -5.58
N SER A 106 -8.49 -7.08 -4.29
CA SER A 106 -7.39 -7.23 -3.31
C SER A 106 -7.68 -8.27 -2.25
N ALA A 107 -6.67 -9.04 -1.90
CA ALA A 107 -6.72 -10.06 -0.84
C ALA A 107 -5.88 -9.60 0.36
N MET A 108 -6.44 -9.73 1.56
CA MET A 108 -5.80 -9.34 2.81
C MET A 108 -6.02 -10.39 3.91
N GLU A 109 -5.05 -10.65 4.77
CA GLU A 109 -5.30 -11.46 5.98
C GLU A 109 -5.86 -10.56 7.11
N LYS A 110 -5.17 -9.46 7.40
CA LYS A 110 -5.52 -8.55 8.50
C LYS A 110 -5.49 -7.09 8.04
N LEU A 111 -6.64 -6.42 8.13
CA LEU A 111 -6.76 -4.99 7.88
C LEU A 111 -7.16 -4.28 9.17
N ARG A 112 -6.39 -3.26 9.55
CA ARG A 112 -6.81 -2.24 10.51
C ARG A 112 -6.93 -0.91 9.79
N ALA A 113 -8.15 -0.45 9.60
CA ALA A 113 -8.43 0.86 9.03
C ALA A 113 -8.89 1.82 10.13
N GLY A 114 -8.56 3.11 9.96
CA GLY A 114 -9.04 4.18 10.82
C GLY A 114 -10.49 4.48 10.47
N GLU A 115 -10.67 5.26 9.41
CA GLU A 115 -11.99 5.80 9.04
C GLU A 115 -12.37 5.43 7.60
N THR A 116 -13.62 4.99 7.42
CA THR A 116 -14.33 4.89 6.12
C THR A 116 -13.60 4.14 4.99
N PRO A 117 -13.03 2.93 5.20
CA PRO A 117 -12.45 2.18 4.11
C PRO A 117 -13.49 1.79 3.06
N ARG A 118 -13.08 1.77 1.80
CA ARG A 118 -13.89 1.28 0.68
C ARG A 118 -13.25 0.06 0.06
N LEU A 119 -13.95 -1.07 0.12
CA LEU A 119 -13.50 -2.36 -0.36
C LEU A 119 -14.40 -2.82 -1.52
N ARG A 120 -13.81 -3.17 -2.66
CA ARG A 120 -14.54 -3.66 -3.84
C ARG A 120 -13.83 -4.87 -4.45
N ASN A 121 -14.53 -5.99 -4.61
CA ASN A 121 -13.92 -7.23 -5.08
C ASN A 121 -12.72 -7.62 -4.20
N CYS A 122 -12.92 -7.61 -2.88
CA CYS A 122 -11.86 -7.91 -1.92
C CYS A 122 -12.17 -9.15 -1.10
N GLU A 123 -11.12 -9.88 -0.72
CA GLU A 123 -11.17 -10.98 0.23
C GLU A 123 -10.38 -10.57 1.47
N LEU A 124 -10.98 -10.71 2.65
CA LEU A 124 -10.34 -10.36 3.90
C LEU A 124 -10.68 -11.37 4.99
N GLU A 125 -9.71 -11.85 5.76
CA GLU A 125 -10.05 -12.69 6.92
C GLU A 125 -10.48 -11.84 8.12
N LYS A 126 -9.75 -10.77 8.44
CA LYS A 126 -9.95 -9.99 9.67
C LYS A 126 -9.94 -8.49 9.40
N LEU A 127 -11.07 -7.83 9.63
CA LEU A 127 -11.16 -6.36 9.67
C LEU A 127 -11.28 -5.85 11.10
N ARG A 128 -10.48 -4.85 11.44
CA ARG A 128 -10.76 -3.91 12.53
C ARG A 128 -10.90 -2.51 11.96
N ASP A 129 -12.10 -1.97 12.01
CA ASP A 129 -12.40 -0.59 11.59
C ASP A 129 -12.70 0.30 12.79
N GLY A 130 -12.35 1.58 12.68
CA GLY A 130 -12.74 2.60 13.65
C GLY A 130 -14.19 3.06 13.47
N ASP A 131 -14.70 3.11 12.24
CA ASP A 131 -16.00 3.72 11.89
C ASP A 131 -16.81 2.84 10.93
N THR A 132 -17.11 3.38 9.73
CA THR A 132 -18.12 2.92 8.78
C THR A 132 -17.46 2.36 7.51
N PRO A 133 -17.11 1.07 7.48
CA PRO A 133 -16.55 0.48 6.27
C PRO A 133 -17.64 0.29 5.20
N ARG A 134 -17.29 0.53 3.93
CA ARG A 134 -18.15 0.29 2.76
C ARG A 134 -17.64 -0.85 1.92
N TRP A 135 -18.53 -1.77 1.59
CA TRP A 135 -18.18 -3.03 0.93
C TRP A 135 -19.00 -3.27 -0.31
N ARG A 136 -18.35 -3.79 -1.36
CA ARG A 136 -19.04 -4.25 -2.56
C ARG A 136 -18.42 -5.53 -3.12
N ASN A 137 -19.22 -6.58 -3.30
CA ASN A 137 -18.78 -7.87 -3.86
C ASN A 137 -17.48 -8.36 -3.18
N SER A 138 -17.49 -8.43 -1.86
CA SER A 138 -16.31 -8.74 -1.05
C SER A 138 -16.68 -9.71 0.07
N ALA A 139 -15.74 -10.56 0.45
CA ALA A 139 -15.90 -11.57 1.49
C ALA A 139 -15.11 -11.18 2.74
N LEU A 140 -15.70 -11.41 3.92
CA LEU A 140 -15.07 -11.17 5.22
C LEU A 140 -15.41 -12.26 6.24
N GLU A 141 -14.40 -12.88 6.86
CA GLU A 141 -14.65 -13.86 7.93
C GLU A 141 -14.93 -13.23 9.30
N LYS A 142 -14.17 -12.19 9.68
CA LYS A 142 -14.22 -11.58 11.02
C LYS A 142 -14.22 -10.07 10.95
N LEU A 143 -15.30 -9.47 11.43
CA LEU A 143 -15.47 -8.02 11.52
C LEU A 143 -15.46 -7.53 12.97
N ARG A 144 -14.68 -6.49 13.24
CA ARG A 144 -14.83 -5.63 14.42
C ARG A 144 -14.86 -4.19 13.97
N VAL A 145 -15.97 -3.50 14.25
CA VAL A 145 -16.19 -2.10 13.86
C VAL A 145 -16.57 -1.31 15.09
N GLY A 146 -16.14 -0.04 15.15
CA GLY A 146 -16.63 0.91 16.13
C GLY A 146 -18.07 1.35 15.83
N GLU A 147 -18.41 1.48 14.54
CA GLU A 147 -19.74 1.89 14.06
C GLU A 147 -20.33 0.94 13.01
N ALA A 148 -21.59 1.16 12.59
CA ALA A 148 -22.31 0.21 11.73
C ALA A 148 -21.72 0.11 10.31
N PRO A 149 -21.46 -1.10 9.77
CA PRO A 149 -20.92 -1.29 8.42
C PRO A 149 -22.00 -1.16 7.33
N CYS A 150 -21.63 -0.71 6.13
CA CYS A 150 -22.51 -0.68 4.96
C CYS A 150 -22.09 -1.74 3.92
N TRP A 151 -23.01 -2.64 3.61
CA TRP A 151 -22.81 -3.76 2.68
C TRP A 151 -23.63 -3.58 1.41
N GLU A 152 -23.01 -3.80 0.25
CA GLU A 152 -23.69 -3.81 -1.05
C GLU A 152 -23.26 -5.07 -1.81
N ASN A 153 -24.12 -6.09 -1.90
CA ASN A 153 -23.82 -7.38 -2.54
C ASN A 153 -22.55 -8.05 -1.98
N SER A 154 -22.53 -8.41 -0.71
CA SER A 154 -21.47 -9.21 -0.09
C SER A 154 -21.93 -10.66 0.12
N HIS A 155 -21.01 -11.61 0.01
CA HIS A 155 -21.22 -13.03 0.32
C HIS A 155 -20.40 -13.42 1.54
#